data_AF-A0A2H9ULK7-F1
#
_entry.id   AF-A0A2H9ULK7-F1
#
_cell.length_a   1.000
_cell.length_b   1.000
_cell.length_c   1.000
_cell.angle_alpha   90.00
_cell.angle_beta   90.00
_cell.angle_gamma   90.00
#
_symmetry.space_group_name_H-M   'P 1'
#
loop_
_entity.id
_entity.type
_entity.pdbx_description
1 polymer ?
#
loop_
_entity_poly.entity_id
_entity_poly.type
_entity_poly.pdbx_seq_one_letter_code
_entity_poly.pdbx_strand_id
1 'polypeptide(L)'
;MPEKKLLILGAGGFGQTIAEVAELLGNWESISFVDDRWPEQQWAGCYPIVSNIQNLSLIKQQDFEAIIAVGNNQIRQKWQQLLLDLSIPLTTIIHPQTVIAPSAKIGQGVSIMAGCVIGTNTIIQDGAILNMGTLLDHDVVVEHFVHLSIGVKVASNNVIPTFSFLEVGSIIEHKS
;
A
#
# COMPACT_ATOMS: atom_id res chain seq x y z
N MET A 1 14.68 -17.98 9.39
CA MET A 1 14.33 -16.62 9.87
C MET A 1 14.09 -15.76 8.63
N PRO A 2 13.23 -14.73 8.67
CA PRO A 2 13.11 -13.84 7.53
C PRO A 2 14.46 -13.19 7.24
N GLU A 3 14.97 -13.30 6.01
CA GLU A 3 16.24 -12.68 5.56
C GLU A 3 16.01 -11.30 4.91
N LYS A 4 14.74 -10.89 4.74
CA LYS A 4 14.36 -9.69 3.99
C LYS A 4 14.03 -8.53 4.92
N LYS A 5 14.47 -7.32 4.55
CA LYS A 5 14.17 -6.06 5.23
C LYS A 5 13.04 -5.33 4.50
N LEU A 6 12.22 -4.58 5.22
CA LEU A 6 11.17 -3.75 4.63
C LEU A 6 11.59 -2.28 4.60
N LEU A 7 11.49 -1.67 3.43
CA LEU A 7 11.65 -0.23 3.24
C LEU A 7 10.29 0.43 2.96
N ILE A 8 9.86 1.32 3.85
CA ILE A 8 8.60 2.04 3.70
C ILE A 8 8.90 3.47 3.24
N LEU A 9 8.43 3.83 2.03
CA LEU A 9 8.58 5.19 1.51
C LEU A 9 7.41 6.05 2.02
N GLY A 10 7.71 7.02 2.88
CA GLY A 10 6.75 7.88 3.56
C GLY A 10 6.60 7.53 5.04
N ALA A 11 7.14 8.36 5.92
CA ALA A 11 7.13 8.20 7.38
C ALA A 11 5.98 8.99 8.05
N GLY A 12 4.85 9.15 7.35
CA GLY A 12 3.66 9.82 7.86
C GLY A 12 2.83 8.92 8.77
N GLY A 13 1.59 9.33 9.07
CA GLY A 13 0.65 8.50 9.84
C GLY A 13 0.35 7.16 9.16
N PHE A 14 0.05 7.18 7.85
CA PHE A 14 -0.21 5.96 7.08
C PHE A 14 1.02 5.05 6.99
N GLY A 15 2.22 5.62 6.87
CA GLY A 15 3.48 4.87 6.91
C GLY A 15 3.67 4.10 8.22
N GLN A 16 3.42 4.76 9.34
CA GLN A 16 3.46 4.10 10.67
C GLN A 16 2.42 2.99 10.77
N THR A 17 1.20 3.18 10.25
CA THR A 17 0.21 2.10 10.18
C THR A 17 0.72 0.91 9.37
N ILE A 18 1.34 1.14 8.20
CA ILE A 18 1.92 0.06 7.39
C ILE A 18 3.04 -0.67 8.15
N ALA A 19 3.87 0.03 8.92
CA ALA A 19 4.91 -0.58 9.74
C ALA A 19 4.32 -1.50 10.83
N GLU A 20 3.27 -1.05 11.53
CA GLU A 20 2.56 -1.87 12.52
C GLU A 20 1.97 -3.14 11.87
N VAL A 21 1.37 -3.03 10.69
CA VAL A 21 0.87 -4.20 9.95
C VAL A 21 2.01 -5.13 9.55
N ALA A 22 3.14 -4.58 9.10
CA ALA A 22 4.30 -5.37 8.73
C ALA A 22 4.89 -6.15 9.92
N GLU A 23 4.92 -5.55 11.12
CA GLU A 23 5.30 -6.25 12.35
C GLU A 23 4.33 -7.38 12.69
N LEU A 24 3.02 -7.14 12.60
CA LEU A 24 1.99 -8.16 12.85
C LEU A 24 2.13 -9.37 11.92
N LEU A 25 2.54 -9.13 10.66
CA LEU A 25 2.78 -10.20 9.69
C LEU A 25 4.06 -10.99 9.99
N GLY A 26 5.07 -10.39 10.62
CA GLY A 26 6.31 -11.06 11.03
C GLY A 26 7.19 -11.56 9.87
N ASN A 27 6.98 -11.03 8.66
CA ASN A 27 7.67 -11.49 7.45
C ASN A 27 9.04 -10.84 7.20
N TRP A 28 9.40 -9.82 7.98
CA TRP A 28 10.63 -9.03 7.80
C TRP A 28 11.49 -9.02 9.05
N GLU A 29 12.81 -9.01 8.86
CA GLU A 29 13.78 -8.91 9.97
C GLU A 29 13.80 -7.53 10.60
N SER A 30 13.65 -6.49 9.76
CA SER A 30 13.69 -5.09 10.18
C SER A 30 12.85 -4.23 9.26
N ILE A 31 12.33 -3.12 9.80
CA ILE A 31 11.54 -2.12 9.07
C ILE A 31 12.25 -0.77 9.18
N SER A 32 12.44 -0.10 8.04
CA SER A 32 13.04 1.23 7.95
C SER A 32 12.23 2.14 7.04
N PHE A 33 12.27 3.44 7.29
CA PHE A 33 11.60 4.45 6.47
C PHE A 33 12.56 5.21 5.54
N VAL A 34 12.00 5.70 4.43
CA VAL A 34 12.58 6.77 3.61
C VAL A 34 11.59 7.92 3.59
N ASP A 35 12.05 9.13 3.93
CA ASP A 35 11.19 10.31 4.01
C ASP A 35 12.00 11.59 3.74
N ASP A 36 11.41 12.55 3.03
CA ASP A 36 12.08 13.80 2.66
C ASP A 36 12.34 14.74 3.83
N ARG A 37 11.80 14.46 5.02
CA ARG A 37 12.17 15.14 6.28
C ARG A 37 13.52 14.68 6.85
N TRP A 38 14.18 13.70 6.23
CA TRP A 38 15.52 13.28 6.59
C TRP A 38 16.58 14.23 5.98
N PRO A 39 17.62 14.65 6.74
CA PRO A 39 18.06 14.13 8.03
C PRO A 39 17.52 14.85 9.28
N GLU A 40 16.69 15.88 9.12
CA GLU A 40 16.13 16.66 10.23
C GLU A 40 15.24 15.81 11.15
N GLN A 41 14.54 14.83 10.58
CA GLN A 41 13.80 13.79 11.28
C GLN A 41 14.44 12.43 10.99
N GLN A 42 14.86 11.72 12.04
CA GLN A 42 15.58 10.44 11.94
C GLN A 42 14.76 9.24 12.39
N TRP A 43 13.57 9.46 12.95
CA TRP A 43 12.71 8.41 13.50
C TRP A 43 11.24 8.71 13.22
N ALA A 44 10.46 7.67 12.98
CA ALA A 44 8.99 7.70 12.98
C ALA A 44 8.48 6.58 13.88
N GLY A 45 7.93 6.95 15.03
CA GLY A 45 7.68 5.98 16.11
C GLY A 45 9.01 5.35 16.59
N CYS A 46 9.06 4.02 16.61
CA CYS A 46 10.25 3.24 16.95
C CYS A 46 11.11 2.86 15.73
N TYR A 47 10.74 3.28 14.52
CA TYR A 47 11.41 2.89 13.30
C TYR A 47 12.37 3.98 12.80
N PRO A 48 13.58 3.60 12.33
CA PRO A 48 14.55 4.56 11.81
C PRO A 48 14.11 5.09 10.43
N ILE A 49 14.36 6.36 10.18
CA ILE A 49 14.35 6.97 8.85
C ILE A 49 15.79 6.98 8.36
N VAL A 50 16.09 6.20 7.32
CA VAL A 50 17.47 5.92 6.90
C VAL A 50 17.94 6.77 5.73
N SER A 51 17.03 7.45 5.03
CA SER A 51 17.31 8.29 3.86
C SER A 51 16.12 9.19 3.53
N ASN A 52 16.33 10.11 2.59
CA ASN A 52 15.27 10.75 1.81
C ASN A 52 15.12 10.10 0.42
N ILE A 53 14.11 10.52 -0.35
CA ILE A 53 13.79 9.92 -1.66
C ILE A 53 14.89 10.18 -2.68
N GLN A 54 15.54 11.34 -2.63
CA GLN A 54 16.63 11.71 -3.55
C GLN A 54 17.85 10.80 -3.42
N ASN A 55 18.11 10.32 -2.20
CA ASN A 55 19.25 9.46 -1.87
C ASN A 55 18.90 7.96 -1.88
N LEU A 56 17.71 7.57 -2.35
CA LEU A 56 17.26 6.18 -2.36
C LEU A 56 18.21 5.24 -3.12
N SER A 57 18.87 5.73 -4.18
CA SER A 57 19.86 4.96 -4.95
C SER A 57 21.13 4.60 -4.18
N LEU A 58 21.39 5.26 -3.05
CA LEU A 58 22.55 5.02 -2.19
C LEU A 58 22.31 3.87 -1.19
N ILE A 59 21.07 3.42 -1.03
CA ILE A 59 20.72 2.29 -0.16
C ILE A 59 21.13 0.98 -0.86
N LYS A 60 21.67 0.02 -0.10
CA LYS A 60 21.99 -1.32 -0.61
C LYS A 60 20.71 -2.07 -0.98
N GLN A 61 20.37 -2.06 -2.26
CA GLN A 61 19.12 -2.54 -2.83
C GLN A 61 18.83 -4.04 -2.57
N GLN A 62 19.88 -4.84 -2.39
CA GLN A 62 19.81 -6.31 -2.37
C GLN A 62 19.11 -6.90 -1.13
N ASP A 63 18.97 -6.10 -0.06
CA ASP A 63 18.42 -6.57 1.22
C ASP A 63 16.94 -6.22 1.42
N PHE A 64 16.36 -5.38 0.55
CA PHE A 64 15.07 -4.75 0.78
C PHE A 64 13.99 -5.23 -0.18
N GLU A 65 12.79 -5.39 0.35
CA GLU A 65 11.55 -5.16 -0.40
C GLU A 65 10.96 -3.83 0.05
N ALA A 66 10.17 -3.19 -0.81
CA ALA A 66 9.67 -1.85 -0.55
C ALA A 66 8.16 -1.72 -0.73
N ILE A 67 7.57 -0.82 0.05
CA ILE A 67 6.19 -0.37 -0.14
C ILE A 67 6.12 1.15 -0.01
N ILE A 68 5.21 1.76 -0.78
CA ILE A 68 5.00 3.20 -0.78
C ILE A 68 3.78 3.53 0.07
N ALA A 69 4.00 4.23 1.18
CA ALA A 69 2.97 4.61 2.14
C ALA A 69 2.64 6.11 2.08
N VAL A 70 2.30 6.58 0.87
CA VAL A 70 1.86 7.97 0.62
C VAL A 70 0.47 7.99 -0.01
N GLY A 71 -0.42 8.79 0.60
CA GLY A 71 -1.81 8.91 0.14
C GLY A 71 -1.98 9.60 -1.21
N ASN A 72 -1.05 10.48 -1.61
CA ASN A 72 -1.07 11.12 -2.93
C ASN A 72 -0.76 10.08 -4.03
N ASN A 73 -1.72 9.88 -4.93
CA ASN A 73 -1.67 8.83 -5.95
C ASN A 73 -0.55 9.01 -6.97
N GLN A 74 -0.27 10.26 -7.38
CA GLN A 74 0.76 10.57 -8.39
C GLN A 74 2.16 10.42 -7.81
N ILE A 75 2.36 10.88 -6.56
CA ILE A 75 3.62 10.68 -5.84
C ILE A 75 3.86 9.18 -5.64
N ARG A 76 2.82 8.42 -5.27
CA ARG A 76 2.91 6.97 -5.09
C ARG A 76 3.34 6.26 -6.37
N GLN A 77 2.74 6.60 -7.52
CA GLN A 77 3.18 6.08 -8.82
C GLN A 77 4.64 6.44 -9.12
N LYS A 78 5.02 7.71 -8.95
CA LYS A 78 6.38 8.18 -9.23
C LYS A 78 7.41 7.41 -8.41
N TRP A 79 7.14 7.19 -7.13
CA TRP A 79 8.05 6.48 -6.24
C TRP A 79 8.06 4.98 -6.50
N GLN A 80 6.92 4.39 -6.89
CA GLN A 80 6.88 3.00 -7.34
C GLN A 80 7.75 2.80 -8.59
N GLN A 81 7.66 3.70 -9.58
CA GLN A 81 8.52 3.64 -10.76
C GLN A 81 10.00 3.77 -10.39
N LEU A 82 10.33 4.69 -9.47
CA LEU A 82 11.70 4.84 -8.97
C LEU A 82 12.24 3.55 -8.33
N LEU A 83 11.42 2.83 -7.55
CA LEU A 83 11.82 1.55 -6.96
C LEU A 83 12.07 0.49 -8.05
N LEU A 84 11.22 0.43 -9.08
CA LEU A 84 11.39 -0.47 -10.21
C LEU A 84 12.67 -0.16 -11.01
N ASP A 85 12.95 1.12 -11.29
CA ASP A 85 14.15 1.56 -11.99
C ASP A 85 15.43 1.20 -11.20
N LEU A 86 15.34 1.21 -9.86
CA LEU A 86 16.40 0.78 -8.96
C LEU A 86 16.39 -0.73 -8.69
N SER A 87 15.54 -1.52 -9.36
CA SER A 87 15.40 -2.96 -9.16
C SER A 87 15.15 -3.36 -7.70
N ILE A 88 14.51 -2.49 -6.91
CA ILE A 88 14.07 -2.79 -5.55
C ILE A 88 12.70 -3.48 -5.65
N PRO A 89 12.56 -4.74 -5.21
CA PRO A 89 11.30 -5.46 -5.28
C PRO A 89 10.19 -4.77 -4.51
N LEU A 90 9.00 -4.72 -5.10
CA LEU A 90 7.80 -4.23 -4.42
C LEU A 90 7.15 -5.34 -3.60
N THR A 91 6.65 -4.98 -2.43
CA THR A 91 5.81 -5.86 -1.62
C THR A 91 4.38 -5.33 -1.53
N THR A 92 3.44 -6.22 -1.23
CA THR A 92 2.03 -5.90 -1.00
C THR A 92 1.71 -6.21 0.46
N ILE A 93 1.16 -5.22 1.18
CA ILE A 93 0.83 -5.34 2.59
C ILE A 93 -0.67 -5.58 2.74
N ILE A 94 -1.01 -6.73 3.29
CA ILE A 94 -2.40 -7.14 3.54
C ILE A 94 -2.54 -7.42 5.03
N HIS A 95 -3.38 -6.64 5.70
CA HIS A 95 -3.65 -6.86 7.11
C HIS A 95 -4.29 -8.24 7.34
N PRO A 96 -3.90 -9.00 8.38
CA PRO A 96 -4.37 -10.38 8.60
C PRO A 96 -5.89 -10.49 8.84
N GLN A 97 -6.56 -9.40 9.20
CA GLN A 97 -8.03 -9.33 9.36
C GLN A 97 -8.78 -8.98 8.06
N THR A 98 -8.15 -9.09 6.90
CA THR A 98 -8.80 -8.91 5.60
C THR A 98 -9.46 -10.21 5.17
N VAL A 99 -10.70 -10.15 4.67
CA VAL A 99 -11.34 -11.29 3.98
C VAL A 99 -11.17 -11.11 2.47
N ILE A 100 -10.55 -12.09 1.82
CA ILE A 100 -10.27 -12.03 0.38
C ILE A 100 -10.84 -13.27 -0.29
N ALA A 101 -11.69 -13.08 -1.29
CA ALA A 101 -12.20 -14.19 -2.10
C ALA A 101 -11.04 -14.90 -2.83
N PRO A 102 -11.02 -16.25 -2.91
CA PRO A 102 -9.94 -16.98 -3.57
C PRO A 102 -9.73 -16.65 -5.05
N SER A 103 -10.75 -16.12 -5.73
CA SER A 103 -10.67 -15.71 -7.14
C SER A 103 -10.25 -14.25 -7.34
N ALA A 104 -10.08 -13.47 -6.27
CA ALA A 104 -9.61 -12.10 -6.36
C ALA A 104 -8.14 -12.06 -6.81
N LYS A 105 -7.79 -11.04 -7.59
CA LYS A 105 -6.43 -10.82 -8.08
C LYS A 105 -5.89 -9.50 -7.54
N ILE A 106 -4.69 -9.52 -6.97
CA ILE A 106 -4.08 -8.37 -6.31
C ILE A 106 -2.71 -8.10 -6.93
N GLY A 107 -2.49 -6.85 -7.33
CA GLY A 107 -1.23 -6.37 -7.89
C GLY A 107 -0.13 -6.15 -6.85
N GLN A 108 0.96 -5.54 -7.30
CA GLN A 108 2.13 -5.18 -6.51
C GLN A 108 1.99 -3.80 -5.86
N GLY A 109 2.68 -3.57 -4.74
CA GLY A 109 2.65 -2.28 -4.05
C GLY A 109 1.28 -1.91 -3.47
N VAL A 110 0.38 -2.90 -3.35
CA VAL A 110 -0.98 -2.69 -2.83
C VAL A 110 -0.95 -2.67 -1.31
N SER A 111 -1.76 -1.80 -0.71
CA SER A 111 -2.02 -1.78 0.74
C SER A 111 -3.48 -2.11 1.01
N ILE A 112 -3.77 -3.18 1.74
CA ILE A 112 -5.13 -3.56 2.16
C ILE A 112 -5.20 -3.62 3.68
N MET A 113 -6.00 -2.75 4.26
CA MET A 113 -6.03 -2.53 5.71
C MET A 113 -7.11 -3.33 6.43
N ALA A 114 -7.09 -3.26 7.76
CA ALA A 114 -7.94 -4.08 8.62
C ALA A 114 -9.44 -3.94 8.26
N GLY A 115 -10.15 -5.07 8.33
CA GLY A 115 -11.59 -5.12 8.11
C GLY A 115 -12.04 -4.96 6.65
N CYS A 116 -11.12 -4.93 5.69
CA CYS A 116 -11.47 -4.96 4.28
C CYS A 116 -12.08 -6.32 3.88
N VAL A 117 -13.06 -6.29 2.98
CA VAL A 117 -13.68 -7.48 2.37
C VAL A 117 -13.61 -7.34 0.86
N ILE A 118 -12.94 -8.30 0.21
CA ILE A 118 -12.71 -8.32 -1.23
C ILE A 118 -13.51 -9.47 -1.85
N GLY A 119 -14.56 -9.12 -2.60
CA GLY A 119 -15.48 -10.05 -3.22
C GLY A 119 -14.90 -10.87 -4.38
N THR A 120 -15.70 -11.84 -4.83
CA THR A 120 -15.38 -12.79 -5.90
C THR A 120 -15.00 -12.07 -7.19
N ASN A 121 -13.96 -12.56 -7.89
CA ASN A 121 -13.48 -12.06 -9.19
C ASN A 121 -13.03 -10.59 -9.22
N THR A 122 -12.88 -9.97 -8.05
CA THR A 122 -12.41 -8.60 -7.96
C THR A 122 -10.93 -8.49 -8.34
N ILE A 123 -10.59 -7.46 -9.10
CA ILE A 123 -9.23 -7.19 -9.56
C ILE A 123 -8.77 -5.88 -8.92
N ILE A 124 -7.65 -5.93 -8.21
CA ILE A 124 -7.00 -4.76 -7.60
C ILE A 124 -5.65 -4.59 -8.27
N GLN A 125 -5.49 -3.51 -9.03
CA GLN A 125 -4.27 -3.20 -9.75
C GLN A 125 -3.19 -2.57 -8.84
N ASP A 126 -1.99 -2.45 -9.39
CA ASP A 126 -0.80 -2.04 -8.66
C ASP A 126 -0.95 -0.69 -7.96
N GLY A 127 -0.31 -0.58 -6.79
CA GLY A 127 -0.23 0.65 -6.01
C GLY A 127 -1.56 1.12 -5.44
N ALA A 128 -2.63 0.32 -5.49
CA ALA A 128 -3.90 0.66 -4.89
C ALA A 128 -3.83 0.68 -3.34
N ILE A 129 -4.59 1.56 -2.72
CA ILE A 129 -4.79 1.61 -1.27
C ILE A 129 -6.26 1.34 -0.99
N LEU A 130 -6.53 0.26 -0.25
CA LEU A 130 -7.82 -0.06 0.34
C LEU A 130 -7.71 0.16 1.84
N ASN A 131 -8.20 1.30 2.31
CA ASN A 131 -8.12 1.68 3.71
C ASN A 131 -9.15 0.93 4.56
N MET A 132 -9.06 1.07 5.88
CA MET A 132 -9.79 0.26 6.86
C MET A 132 -11.28 0.16 6.54
N GLY A 133 -11.80 -1.07 6.55
CA GLY A 133 -13.22 -1.34 6.32
C GLY A 133 -13.69 -1.07 4.89
N THR A 134 -12.81 -1.03 3.89
CA THR A 134 -13.24 -0.96 2.48
C THR A 134 -13.91 -2.27 2.06
N LEU A 135 -15.11 -2.17 1.50
CA LEU A 135 -15.91 -3.33 1.07
C LEU A 135 -16.07 -3.30 -0.46
N LEU A 136 -15.53 -4.32 -1.13
CA LEU A 136 -15.70 -4.54 -2.56
C LEU A 136 -16.58 -5.77 -2.74
N ASP A 137 -17.71 -5.61 -3.43
CA ASP A 137 -18.55 -6.73 -3.84
C ASP A 137 -17.88 -7.56 -4.96
N HIS A 138 -18.61 -8.47 -5.59
CA HIS A 138 -18.11 -9.28 -6.69
C HIS A 138 -17.90 -8.48 -8.00
N ASP A 139 -16.98 -8.94 -8.83
CA ASP A 139 -16.68 -8.38 -10.17
C ASP A 139 -16.35 -6.87 -10.15
N VAL A 140 -15.69 -6.39 -9.09
CA VAL A 140 -15.19 -5.01 -9.00
C VAL A 140 -13.78 -4.92 -9.59
N VAL A 141 -13.48 -3.85 -10.31
CA VAL A 141 -12.11 -3.53 -10.75
C VAL A 141 -11.66 -2.23 -10.10
N VAL A 142 -10.59 -2.32 -9.32
CA VAL A 142 -9.88 -1.18 -8.76
C VAL A 142 -8.63 -0.96 -9.60
N GLU A 143 -8.61 0.11 -10.39
CA GLU A 143 -7.49 0.43 -11.27
C GLU A 143 -6.26 0.94 -10.50
N HIS A 144 -5.18 1.17 -11.25
CA HIS A 144 -3.86 1.48 -10.72
C HIS A 144 -3.88 2.73 -9.83
N PHE A 145 -3.18 2.66 -8.70
CA PHE A 145 -2.99 3.79 -7.79
C PHE A 145 -4.29 4.46 -7.30
N VAL A 146 -5.41 3.73 -7.29
CA VAL A 146 -6.63 4.17 -6.63
C VAL A 146 -6.42 4.22 -5.12
N HIS A 147 -7.07 5.16 -4.44
CA HIS A 147 -7.13 5.22 -2.99
C HIS A 147 -8.58 5.24 -2.54
N LEU A 148 -9.02 4.11 -1.99
CA LEU A 148 -10.32 3.95 -1.32
C LEU A 148 -10.11 4.23 0.16
N SER A 149 -10.67 5.34 0.64
CA SER A 149 -10.52 5.74 2.05
C SER A 149 -11.37 4.86 2.99
N ILE A 150 -11.34 5.19 4.28
CA ILE A 150 -11.95 4.40 5.34
C ILE A 150 -13.44 4.18 5.05
N GLY A 151 -13.88 2.92 5.13
CA GLY A 151 -15.31 2.56 5.06
C GLY A 151 -15.98 2.72 3.69
N VAL A 152 -15.20 2.89 2.61
CA VAL A 152 -15.72 2.95 1.23
C VAL A 152 -16.39 1.62 0.86
N LYS A 153 -17.54 1.68 0.18
CA LYS A 153 -18.28 0.51 -0.29
C LYS A 153 -18.50 0.59 -1.79
N VAL A 154 -18.19 -0.48 -2.51
CA VAL A 154 -18.33 -0.55 -3.97
C VAL A 154 -19.19 -1.77 -4.32
N ALA A 155 -20.37 -1.51 -4.86
CA ALA A 155 -21.28 -2.54 -5.37
C ALA A 155 -20.69 -3.23 -6.61
N SER A 156 -21.24 -4.40 -6.94
CA SER A 156 -20.73 -5.27 -7.99
C SER A 156 -20.64 -4.61 -9.37
N ASN A 157 -19.76 -5.15 -10.24
CA ASN A 157 -19.59 -4.72 -11.63
C ASN A 157 -19.11 -3.27 -11.83
N ASN A 158 -18.52 -2.66 -10.79
CA ASN A 158 -17.97 -1.31 -10.89
C ASN A 158 -16.48 -1.32 -11.24
N VAL A 159 -16.07 -0.31 -12.01
CA VAL A 159 -14.66 0.00 -12.27
C VAL A 159 -14.35 1.34 -11.62
N ILE A 160 -13.38 1.36 -10.71
CA ILE A 160 -12.85 2.58 -10.09
C ILE A 160 -11.61 3.03 -10.88
N PRO A 161 -11.65 4.16 -11.59
CA PRO A 161 -10.58 4.56 -12.52
C PRO A 161 -9.24 4.89 -11.85
N THR A 162 -8.14 4.74 -12.60
CA THR A 162 -6.77 5.06 -12.17
C THR A 162 -6.67 6.42 -11.50
N PHE A 163 -5.89 6.50 -10.41
CA PHE A 163 -5.70 7.71 -9.59
C PHE A 163 -6.95 8.28 -8.90
N SER A 164 -8.08 7.56 -8.90
CA SER A 164 -9.26 8.00 -8.13
C SER A 164 -8.95 8.03 -6.64
N PHE A 165 -9.55 9.01 -5.95
CA PHE A 165 -9.63 9.06 -4.50
C PHE A 165 -11.10 9.05 -4.11
N LEU A 166 -11.55 8.00 -3.41
CA LEU A 166 -12.88 7.96 -2.84
C LEU A 166 -12.80 8.34 -1.36
N GLU A 167 -13.58 9.33 -0.97
CA GLU A 167 -13.61 9.88 0.38
C GLU A 167 -14.15 8.88 1.41
N VAL A 168 -13.93 9.19 2.68
CA VAL A 168 -14.38 8.35 3.81
C VAL A 168 -15.88 8.08 3.68
N GLY A 169 -16.25 6.80 3.75
CA GLY A 169 -17.64 6.36 3.72
C GLY A 169 -18.34 6.45 2.36
N SER A 170 -17.64 6.78 1.27
CA SER A 170 -18.24 6.82 -0.08
C SER A 170 -18.90 5.49 -0.44
N ILE A 171 -20.04 5.56 -1.12
CA ILE A 171 -20.77 4.40 -1.63
C ILE A 171 -20.87 4.54 -3.15
N ILE A 172 -20.40 3.52 -3.88
CA ILE A 172 -20.60 3.38 -5.32
C ILE A 172 -21.66 2.31 -5.54
N GLU A 173 -22.81 2.73 -6.03
CA GLU A 173 -23.96 1.86 -6.27
C GLU A 173 -23.81 1.02 -7.55
N HIS A 174 -24.69 0.04 -7.73
CA HIS A 174 -24.70 -0.82 -8.91
C HIS A 174 -24.91 0.02 -10.18
N LYS A 175 -24.09 -0.21 -11.22
CA LYS A 175 -24.37 0.35 -12.55
C LYS A 175 -25.42 -0.52 -13.24
N SER A 176 -26.61 0.04 -13.45
CA SER A 176 -27.68 -0.57 -14.24
C SER A 176 -27.23 -0.92 -15.66
#